data_AF-Q2UFB0-F1
#
_entry.id   AF-Q2UFB0-F1
#
_cell.length_a   1.000
_cell.length_b   1.000
_cell.length_c   1.000
_cell.angle_alpha   90.00
_cell.angle_beta   90.00
_cell.angle_gamma   90.00
#
_symmetry.space_group_name_H-M   'P 1'
#
loop_
_entity.id
_entity.type
_entity.pdbx_description
1 polymer ?
#
loop_
_entity_poly.entity_id
_entity_poly.type
_entity_poly.pdbx_seq_one_letter_code
_entity_poly.pdbx_strand_id
1 'polypeptide(L)'
;MNWSDCKPIPLWLLTTPLTLVRYFEEIHPAFPLLDEQLFMELYKAGDKLSPVLVCYFFSVSLILWHHSPVLRQFPKPDVYFIWNLAVEALQQDFLAPALSTMYSVLLDMGGRPIYSMLVNTINNGRAVTLAQTLGLNRDPTNWRRPKSEKSLRIRLWWAVVIHDRWSSFAHGISPTITKSRYDVPIPMLEDIITDSNQSDTRIKAANSFIHLCTLTEILGEVLPLVYDLTFNPEETWKQIRRLETNLDDWEDRLPSYLRRDNNENPRVSGSSSLQLSYLAVRLLLKRISLHTSTVSNQPATTSPNCVNPPKKL
;
A
#
# COMPACT_ATOMS: atom_id res chain seq x y z
N MET A 1 -6.32 35.68 16.43
CA MET A 1 -5.17 34.83 16.81
C MET A 1 -3.92 35.61 16.45
N ASN A 2 -3.15 36.07 17.43
CA ASN A 2 -1.99 36.93 17.23
C ASN A 2 -0.84 36.09 16.64
N TRP A 3 -0.32 36.51 15.48
CA TRP A 3 0.78 35.85 14.77
C TRP A 3 2.15 36.02 15.46
N SER A 4 2.21 36.78 16.55
CA SER A 4 3.42 37.11 17.33
C SER A 4 3.84 36.06 18.37
N ASP A 5 2.99 35.07 18.69
CA ASP A 5 3.28 34.04 19.70
C ASP A 5 3.77 32.71 19.12
N CYS A 6 3.80 32.57 17.79
CA CYS A 6 4.42 31.41 17.14
C CYS A 6 5.94 31.57 17.18
N LYS A 7 6.61 30.98 18.18
CA LYS A 7 8.06 30.76 18.12
C LYS A 7 8.38 30.12 16.76
N PRO A 8 9.24 30.73 15.92
CA PRO A 8 9.59 30.15 14.64
C PRO A 8 10.15 28.76 14.88
N ILE A 9 9.52 27.74 14.26
CA ILE A 9 10.04 26.38 14.29
C ILE A 9 11.38 26.43 13.57
N PRO A 10 12.50 26.15 14.24
CA PRO A 10 13.79 26.12 13.56
C PRO A 10 13.74 25.10 12.42
N LEU A 11 14.26 25.44 11.23
CA LEU A 11 14.26 24.52 10.08
C LEU A 11 14.95 23.17 10.40
N TRP A 12 15.89 23.17 11.35
CA TRP A 12 16.54 21.94 11.83
C TRP A 12 15.57 21.01 12.59
N LEU A 13 14.53 21.56 13.25
CA LEU A 13 13.48 20.79 13.92
C LEU A 13 12.55 20.07 12.92
N LEU A 14 12.30 20.70 11.77
CA LEU A 14 11.56 20.10 10.65
C LEU A 14 12.35 18.98 9.97
N THR A 15 13.67 19.09 9.95
CA THR A 15 14.62 18.11 9.40
C THR A 15 15.23 17.20 10.48
N THR A 16 14.55 17.07 11.63
CA THR A 16 15.11 16.31 12.75
C THR A 16 15.27 14.82 12.40
N PRO A 17 16.41 14.21 12.78
CA PRO A 17 16.54 12.75 12.79
C PRO A 17 15.42 12.05 13.60
N LEU A 18 14.79 12.75 14.54
CA LEU A 18 13.73 12.21 15.40
C LEU A 18 12.45 11.83 14.63
N THR A 19 12.01 12.64 13.67
CA THR A 19 10.83 12.27 12.84
C THR A 19 11.15 11.09 11.94
N LEU A 20 12.36 11.04 11.38
CA LEU A 20 12.84 9.94 10.55
C LEU A 20 12.92 8.63 11.31
N VAL A 21 13.54 8.63 12.49
CA VAL A 21 13.60 7.43 13.35
C VAL A 21 12.20 6.92 13.65
N ARG A 22 11.24 7.82 13.91
CA ARG A 22 9.87 7.42 14.22
C ARG A 22 9.11 6.82 13.03
N TYR A 23 9.33 7.34 11.83
CA TYR A 23 8.81 6.71 10.62
C TYR A 23 9.27 5.25 10.52
N PHE A 24 10.57 5.02 10.73
CA PHE A 24 11.16 3.69 10.67
C PHE A 24 10.65 2.79 11.79
N GLU A 25 10.37 3.31 12.99
CA GLU A 25 9.85 2.53 14.11
C GLU A 25 8.35 2.20 14.00
N GLU A 26 7.51 3.13 13.53
CA GLU A 26 6.04 2.99 13.62
C GLU A 26 5.36 2.70 12.28
N ILE A 27 5.82 3.28 11.17
CA ILE A 27 5.15 3.20 9.87
C ILE A 27 5.80 2.16 8.96
N HIS A 28 7.12 2.25 8.82
CA HIS A 28 7.90 1.38 7.95
C HIS A 28 7.73 -0.13 8.23
N PRO A 29 7.62 -0.62 9.49
CA PRO A 29 7.54 -2.06 9.72
C PRO A 29 6.32 -2.72 9.06
N ALA A 30 5.18 -2.01 9.01
CA ALA A 30 3.95 -2.53 8.39
C ALA A 30 3.98 -2.48 6.86
N PHE A 31 4.78 -1.58 6.28
CA PHE A 31 4.85 -1.35 4.84
C PHE A 31 6.30 -1.00 4.45
N PRO A 32 7.17 -2.02 4.31
CA PRO A 32 8.61 -1.83 4.26
C PRO A 32 9.09 -1.40 2.86
N LEU A 33 8.91 -0.12 2.52
CA LEU A 33 9.28 0.44 1.21
C LEU A 33 10.78 0.66 1.00
N LEU A 34 11.48 1.17 2.01
CA LEU A 34 12.88 1.55 1.93
C LEU A 34 13.85 0.51 2.48
N ASP A 35 15.13 0.70 2.16
CA ASP A 35 16.25 0.25 2.98
C ASP A 35 16.55 1.34 4.04
N GLU A 36 16.23 1.05 5.30
CA GLU A 36 16.41 1.97 6.43
C GLU A 36 17.86 2.40 6.61
N GLN A 37 18.80 1.46 6.51
CA GLN A 37 20.22 1.74 6.73
C GLN A 37 20.78 2.64 5.63
N LEU A 38 20.54 2.26 4.37
CA LEU A 38 20.97 3.06 3.24
C LEU A 38 20.35 4.45 3.26
N PHE A 39 19.05 4.55 3.58
CA PHE A 39 18.38 5.85 3.67
C PHE A 39 19.03 6.74 4.73
N MET A 40 19.28 6.20 5.93
CA MET A 40 19.88 6.97 7.02
C MET A 40 21.33 7.38 6.75
N GLU A 41 22.11 6.53 6.06
CA GLU A 41 23.47 6.86 5.60
C GLU A 41 23.45 8.01 4.59
N LEU A 42 22.60 7.92 3.56
CA LEU A 42 22.46 8.97 2.55
C LEU A 42 21.91 10.28 3.12
N TYR A 43 21.00 10.20 4.10
CA TYR A 43 20.48 11.37 4.80
C TYR A 43 21.57 12.09 5.60
N LYS A 44 22.37 11.35 6.38
CA LYS A 44 23.47 11.91 7.17
C LYS A 44 24.59 12.48 6.32
N ALA A 45 24.89 11.84 5.18
CA ALA A 45 25.87 12.31 4.22
C ALA A 45 25.46 13.62 3.52
N GLY A 46 24.17 13.98 3.59
CA GLY A 46 23.65 15.28 3.15
C GLY A 46 23.53 15.48 1.64
N ASP A 47 23.86 14.49 0.80
CA ASP A 47 24.21 14.82 -0.59
C ASP A 47 23.67 13.89 -1.71
N LYS A 48 22.66 13.04 -1.45
CA LYS A 48 22.16 12.11 -2.51
C LYS A 48 20.68 11.72 -2.46
N LEU A 49 19.90 12.20 -1.48
CA LEU A 49 18.47 11.89 -1.43
C LEU A 49 17.68 12.84 -2.32
N SER A 50 16.70 12.31 -3.06
CA SER A 50 15.76 13.13 -3.81
C SER A 50 15.03 14.08 -2.84
N PRO A 51 15.02 15.40 -3.11
CA PRO A 51 14.29 16.35 -2.29
C PRO A 51 12.80 16.00 -2.16
N VAL A 52 12.19 15.49 -3.23
CA VAL A 52 10.79 15.08 -3.25
C VAL A 52 10.54 13.91 -2.31
N LEU A 53 11.44 12.93 -2.32
CA LEU A 53 11.36 11.78 -1.43
C LEU A 53 11.45 12.22 0.04
N VAL A 54 12.39 13.11 0.34
CA VAL A 54 12.56 13.68 1.68
C VAL A 54 11.31 14.46 2.12
N CYS A 55 10.70 15.26 1.23
CA CYS A 55 9.44 15.94 1.49
C CYS A 55 8.33 14.94 1.87
N TYR A 56 8.14 13.85 1.11
CA TYR A 56 7.13 12.84 1.45
C TYR A 56 7.40 12.13 2.76
N PHE A 57 8.67 11.82 3.06
CA PHE A 57 9.01 11.25 4.37
C PHE A 57 8.61 12.17 5.51
N PHE A 58 8.92 13.47 5.40
CA PHE A 58 8.50 14.43 6.40
C PHE A 58 6.98 14.53 6.48
N SER A 59 6.29 14.69 5.35
CA SER A 59 4.82 14.75 5.28
C SER A 59 4.16 13.58 5.99
N VAL A 60 4.60 12.35 5.70
CA VAL A 60 4.07 11.12 6.30
C VAL A 60 4.41 11.04 7.79
N SER A 61 5.60 11.50 8.20
CA SER A 61 6.03 11.46 9.60
C SER A 61 5.32 12.48 10.49
N LEU A 62 4.79 13.57 9.94
CA LEU A 62 4.09 14.60 10.71
C LEU A 62 2.83 14.08 11.43
N ILE A 63 2.25 12.98 10.99
CA ILE A 63 1.13 12.34 11.70
C ILE A 63 1.58 11.85 13.09
N LEU A 64 2.86 11.50 13.24
CA LEU A 64 3.47 11.00 14.48
C LEU A 64 4.03 12.13 15.37
N TRP A 65 3.82 13.40 15.01
CA TRP A 65 4.40 14.54 15.73
C TRP A 65 4.12 14.50 17.24
N HIS A 66 2.88 14.19 17.63
CA HIS A 66 2.49 14.15 19.04
C HIS A 66 2.90 12.86 19.77
N HIS A 67 3.32 11.81 19.04
CA HIS A 67 3.83 10.59 19.65
C HIS A 67 5.23 10.79 20.23
N SER A 68 5.98 11.77 19.73
CA SER A 68 7.30 12.11 20.26
C SER A 68 7.20 13.01 21.51
N PRO A 69 7.77 12.60 22.65
CA PRO A 69 7.83 13.42 23.86
C PRO A 69 8.57 14.76 23.66
N VAL A 70 9.48 14.80 22.69
CA VAL A 70 10.28 15.98 22.34
C VAL A 70 9.49 16.89 21.38
N LEU A 71 8.98 16.35 20.28
CA LEU A 71 8.31 17.16 19.25
C LEU A 71 6.97 17.73 19.73
N ARG A 72 6.24 17.01 20.59
CA ARG A 72 4.95 17.48 21.13
C ARG A 72 5.05 18.80 21.91
N GLN A 73 6.25 19.21 22.30
CA GLN A 73 6.50 20.49 23.00
C GLN A 73 6.52 21.69 22.04
N PHE A 74 6.61 21.45 20.74
CA PHE A 74 6.66 22.46 19.69
C PHE A 74 5.36 22.50 18.90
N PRO A 75 4.98 23.67 18.34
CA PRO A 75 3.82 23.78 17.46
C PRO A 75 4.01 22.83 16.27
N LYS A 76 2.98 22.03 16.00
CA LYS A 76 2.99 21.11 14.86
C LYS A 76 2.97 21.93 13.56
N PRO A 77 3.87 21.64 12.59
CA PRO A 77 3.84 22.28 11.29
C PRO A 77 2.51 22.08 10.57
N ASP A 78 2.14 23.02 9.70
CA ASP A 78 0.95 22.88 8.89
C ASP A 78 1.10 21.69 7.92
N VAL A 79 0.39 20.60 8.24
CA VAL A 79 0.39 19.36 7.47
C VAL A 79 -0.16 19.61 6.07
N TYR A 80 -1.18 20.47 5.94
CA TYR A 80 -1.80 20.77 4.65
C TYR A 80 -0.82 21.48 3.71
N PHE A 81 -0.13 22.48 4.23
CA PHE A 81 0.88 23.21 3.47
C PHE A 81 2.00 22.28 2.99
N ILE A 82 2.57 21.48 3.91
CA ILE A 82 3.69 20.58 3.59
C ILE A 82 3.26 19.46 2.62
N TRP A 83 2.07 18.91 2.80
CA TRP A 83 1.55 17.87 1.91
C TRP A 83 1.32 18.41 0.49
N ASN A 84 0.72 19.59 0.34
CA ASN A 84 0.52 20.18 -0.98
C ASN A 84 1.83 20.49 -1.69
N LEU A 85 2.84 20.96 -0.95
CA LEU A 85 4.18 21.17 -1.50
C LEU A 85 4.80 19.85 -1.98
N ALA A 86 4.64 18.76 -1.22
CA ALA A 86 5.10 17.44 -1.63
C ALA A 86 4.37 16.93 -2.89
N VAL A 87 3.06 17.14 -2.97
CA VAL A 87 2.25 16.78 -4.15
C VAL A 87 2.69 17.56 -5.39
N GLU A 88 2.89 18.88 -5.27
CA GLU A 88 3.38 19.71 -6.38
C GLU A 88 4.77 19.27 -6.83
N ALA A 89 5.67 19.01 -5.87
CA ALA A 89 7.01 18.51 -6.15
C ALA A 89 6.96 17.13 -6.86
N LEU A 90 6.05 16.23 -6.47
CA LEU A 90 5.87 14.95 -7.14
C LEU A 90 5.46 15.12 -8.60
N GLN A 91 4.54 16.04 -8.88
CA GLN A 91 4.08 16.30 -10.24
C GLN A 91 5.24 16.69 -11.16
N GLN A 92 6.17 17.52 -10.65
CA GLN A 92 7.39 17.92 -11.36
C GLN A 92 8.40 16.77 -11.46
N ASP A 93 8.58 15.97 -10.41
CA ASP A 93 9.52 14.84 -10.37
C ASP A 93 9.23 13.80 -11.46
N PHE A 94 7.96 13.63 -11.81
CA PHE A 94 7.53 12.76 -12.90
C PHE A 94 7.93 13.23 -14.30
N LEU A 95 8.48 14.44 -14.48
CA LEU A 95 9.07 14.87 -15.76
C LEU A 95 10.39 14.14 -16.06
N ALA A 96 11.09 13.67 -15.03
CA ALA A 96 12.31 12.88 -15.16
C ALA A 96 12.30 11.74 -14.13
N PRO A 97 11.39 10.75 -14.27
CA PRO A 97 11.08 9.83 -13.21
C PRO A 97 12.22 8.83 -12.97
N ALA A 98 12.48 8.55 -11.69
CA ALA A 98 13.48 7.61 -11.23
C ALA A 98 12.94 6.71 -10.12
N LEU A 99 13.81 5.89 -9.51
CA LEU A 99 13.43 5.06 -8.37
C LEU A 99 12.98 5.92 -7.17
N SER A 100 13.55 7.11 -6.99
CA SER A 100 13.08 8.09 -6.00
C SER A 100 11.61 8.46 -6.21
N THR A 101 11.20 8.69 -7.45
CA THR A 101 9.82 9.00 -7.84
C THR A 101 8.89 7.85 -7.50
N MET A 102 9.34 6.61 -7.67
CA MET A 102 8.59 5.41 -7.26
C MET A 102 8.32 5.39 -5.75
N TYR A 103 9.34 5.64 -4.91
CA TYR A 103 9.11 5.73 -3.47
C TYR A 103 8.16 6.86 -3.11
N SER A 104 8.37 8.05 -3.69
CA SER A 104 7.55 9.23 -3.43
C SER A 104 6.08 9.01 -3.76
N VAL A 105 5.76 8.42 -4.93
CA VAL A 105 4.35 8.14 -5.30
C VAL A 105 3.72 7.06 -4.43
N LEU A 106 4.49 6.05 -4.00
CA LEU A 106 3.98 5.04 -3.05
C LEU A 106 3.69 5.65 -1.67
N LEU A 107 4.55 6.57 -1.20
CA LEU A 107 4.33 7.32 0.05
C LEU A 107 3.14 8.28 -0.08
N ASP A 108 2.95 8.92 -1.23
CA ASP A 108 1.80 9.78 -1.54
C ASP A 108 0.48 9.01 -1.43
N MET A 109 0.39 7.86 -2.10
CA MET A 109 -0.82 7.02 -2.09
C MET A 109 -1.07 6.37 -0.73
N GLY A 110 -0.01 6.02 0.01
CA GLY A 110 -0.10 5.36 1.31
C GLY A 110 -0.31 6.33 2.48
N GLY A 111 0.08 7.59 2.33
CA GLY A 111 0.12 8.53 3.43
C GLY A 111 -1.21 9.20 3.76
N ARG A 112 -1.18 10.06 4.77
CA ARG A 112 -2.36 10.73 5.32
C ARG A 112 -2.07 12.21 5.57
N PRO A 113 -3.05 13.09 5.35
CA PRO A 113 -4.44 12.78 4.93
C PRO A 113 -4.59 12.56 3.41
N ILE A 114 -5.66 11.88 3.00
CA ILE A 114 -6.01 11.71 1.58
C ILE A 114 -6.89 12.90 1.16
N TYR A 115 -6.36 13.78 0.30
CA TYR A 115 -7.09 14.97 -0.16
C TYR A 115 -7.95 14.72 -1.41
N SER A 116 -7.49 13.85 -2.31
CA SER A 116 -8.22 13.54 -3.54
C SER A 116 -8.02 12.09 -3.95
N MET A 117 -9.10 11.31 -3.85
CA MET A 117 -9.11 9.92 -4.32
C MET A 117 -8.86 9.81 -5.84
N LEU A 118 -9.32 10.81 -6.61
CA LEU A 118 -9.11 10.87 -8.05
C LEU A 118 -7.62 11.06 -8.37
N VAL A 119 -6.93 11.96 -7.67
CA VAL A 119 -5.49 12.16 -7.85
C VAL A 119 -4.72 10.89 -7.47
N ASN A 120 -5.06 10.25 -6.35
CA ASN A 120 -4.43 8.98 -5.96
C ASN A 120 -4.65 7.87 -7.02
N THR A 121 -5.82 7.82 -7.64
CA THR A 121 -6.11 6.86 -8.72
C THR A 121 -5.24 7.14 -9.95
N ILE A 122 -5.11 8.41 -10.37
CA ILE A 122 -4.24 8.79 -11.48
C ILE A 122 -2.78 8.46 -11.15
N ASN A 123 -2.34 8.77 -9.94
CA ASN A 123 -1.00 8.46 -9.45
C ASN A 123 -0.75 6.94 -9.39
N ASN A 124 -1.76 6.12 -9.07
CA ASN A 124 -1.66 4.67 -9.16
C ASN A 124 -1.34 4.22 -10.60
N GLY A 125 -2.05 4.75 -11.61
CA GLY A 125 -1.74 4.46 -13.01
C GLY A 125 -0.31 4.86 -13.42
N ARG A 126 0.16 6.02 -12.94
CA ARG A 126 1.55 6.48 -13.15
C ARG A 126 2.56 5.57 -12.46
N ALA A 127 2.28 5.14 -11.23
CA ALA A 127 3.11 4.22 -10.47
C ALA A 127 3.22 2.86 -11.17
N VAL A 128 2.10 2.30 -11.64
CA VAL A 128 2.10 1.04 -12.42
C VAL A 128 2.96 1.18 -13.67
N THR A 129 2.77 2.25 -14.44
CA THR A 129 3.52 2.49 -15.69
C THR A 129 5.01 2.69 -15.43
N LEU A 130 5.37 3.46 -14.39
CA LEU A 130 6.75 3.68 -14.00
C LEU A 130 7.40 2.38 -13.50
N ALA A 131 6.69 1.58 -12.70
CA ALA A 131 7.21 0.32 -12.17
C ALA A 131 7.52 -0.68 -13.30
N GLN A 132 6.65 -0.76 -14.30
CA GLN A 132 6.89 -1.57 -15.50
C GLN A 132 8.06 -1.04 -16.32
N THR A 133 8.17 0.28 -16.48
CA THR A 133 9.28 0.94 -17.20
C THR A 133 10.64 0.68 -16.53
N LEU A 134 10.68 0.66 -15.20
CA LEU A 134 11.87 0.34 -14.40
C LEU A 134 12.16 -1.17 -14.31
N GLY A 135 11.31 -2.01 -14.91
CA GLY A 135 11.42 -3.47 -14.89
C GLY A 135 11.18 -4.09 -13.51
N LEU A 136 10.43 -3.42 -12.63
CA LEU A 136 10.10 -3.95 -11.29
C LEU A 136 9.14 -5.14 -11.36
N ASN A 137 8.39 -5.28 -12.46
CA ASN A 137 7.45 -6.37 -12.71
C ASN A 137 8.12 -7.67 -13.17
N ARG A 138 9.45 -7.77 -13.07
CA ARG A 138 10.25 -8.92 -13.50
C ARG A 138 10.95 -9.55 -12.30
N ASP A 139 10.87 -10.86 -12.16
CA ASP A 139 11.50 -11.61 -11.07
C ASP A 139 13.02 -11.40 -11.07
N PRO A 140 13.57 -10.75 -10.03
CA PRO A 140 15.00 -10.47 -9.96
C PRO A 140 15.82 -11.64 -9.39
N THR A 141 15.20 -12.74 -8.94
CA THR A 141 15.84 -13.82 -8.15
C THR A 141 17.16 -14.30 -8.77
N ASN A 142 17.16 -14.55 -10.08
CA ASN A 142 18.29 -15.09 -10.84
C ASN A 142 19.21 -14.02 -11.45
N TRP A 143 18.98 -12.74 -11.16
CA TRP A 143 19.82 -11.67 -11.70
C TRP A 143 21.18 -11.63 -11.01
N ARG A 144 22.21 -11.24 -11.76
CA ARG A 144 23.58 -10.98 -11.24
C ARG A 144 23.63 -9.60 -10.55
N ARG A 145 22.83 -9.43 -9.49
CA ARG A 145 22.69 -8.20 -8.70
C ARG A 145 22.80 -8.49 -7.20
N PRO A 146 23.20 -7.49 -6.38
CA PRO A 146 23.23 -7.64 -4.93
C PRO A 146 21.87 -8.07 -4.36
N LYS A 147 21.87 -8.88 -3.29
CA LYS A 147 20.64 -9.35 -2.62
C LYS A 147 19.72 -8.18 -2.23
N SER A 148 20.29 -7.13 -1.65
CA SER A 148 19.55 -5.92 -1.26
C SER A 148 18.82 -5.26 -2.43
N GLU A 149 19.44 -5.17 -3.61
CA GLU A 149 18.79 -4.62 -4.82
C GLU A 149 17.62 -5.51 -5.27
N LYS A 150 17.80 -6.83 -5.25
CA LYS A 150 16.76 -7.80 -5.65
C LYS A 150 15.55 -7.73 -4.70
N SER A 151 15.80 -7.80 -3.39
CA SER A 151 14.78 -7.74 -2.36
C SER A 151 14.01 -6.41 -2.37
N LEU A 152 14.71 -5.29 -2.61
CA LEU A 152 14.09 -3.99 -2.77
C LEU A 152 13.13 -3.93 -3.98
N ARG A 153 13.54 -4.49 -5.13
CA ARG A 153 12.68 -4.57 -6.32
C ARG A 153 11.42 -5.40 -6.09
N ILE A 154 11.56 -6.53 -5.38
CA ILE A 154 10.41 -7.37 -4.98
C ILE A 154 9.45 -6.54 -4.10
N ARG A 155 9.95 -5.91 -3.03
CA ARG A 155 9.13 -5.10 -2.12
C ARG A 155 8.41 -3.95 -2.83
N LEU A 156 9.11 -3.24 -3.71
CA LEU A 156 8.53 -2.14 -4.49
C LEU A 156 7.44 -2.61 -5.45
N TRP A 157 7.66 -3.72 -6.15
CA TRP A 157 6.63 -4.28 -7.01
C TRP A 157 5.37 -4.64 -6.23
N TRP A 158 5.52 -5.31 -5.08
CA TRP A 158 4.38 -5.67 -4.25
C TRP A 158 3.67 -4.46 -3.66
N ALA A 159 4.38 -3.40 -3.31
CA ALA A 159 3.74 -2.15 -2.92
C ALA A 159 2.84 -1.59 -4.03
N VAL A 160 3.30 -1.62 -5.29
CA VAL A 160 2.50 -1.19 -6.44
C VAL A 160 1.29 -2.10 -6.65
N VAL A 161 1.46 -3.44 -6.57
CA VAL A 161 0.35 -4.40 -6.69
C VAL A 161 -0.69 -4.21 -5.59
N ILE A 162 -0.25 -3.93 -4.37
CA ILE A 162 -1.13 -3.59 -3.24
C ILE A 162 -1.91 -2.33 -3.58
N HIS A 163 -1.26 -1.23 -3.94
CA HIS A 163 -1.96 0.01 -4.28
C HIS A 163 -2.95 -0.16 -5.44
N ASP A 164 -2.60 -0.90 -6.49
CA ASP A 164 -3.47 -1.09 -7.65
C ASP A 164 -4.77 -1.85 -7.28
N ARG A 165 -4.64 -2.96 -6.56
CA ARG A 165 -5.81 -3.80 -6.21
C ARG A 165 -6.65 -3.19 -5.09
N TRP A 166 -6.02 -2.60 -4.08
CA TRP A 166 -6.76 -1.99 -2.98
C TRP A 166 -7.40 -0.66 -3.36
N SER A 167 -6.79 0.11 -4.27
CA SER A 167 -7.45 1.29 -4.85
C SER A 167 -8.61 0.88 -5.74
N SER A 168 -8.46 -0.21 -6.50
CA SER A 168 -9.57 -0.77 -7.28
C SER A 168 -10.75 -1.15 -6.39
N PHE A 169 -10.50 -1.87 -5.30
CA PHE A 169 -11.49 -2.21 -4.28
C PHE A 169 -12.17 -0.96 -3.70
N ALA A 170 -11.39 0.05 -3.31
CA ALA A 170 -11.89 1.22 -2.58
C ALA A 170 -12.64 2.22 -3.48
N HIS A 171 -12.19 2.41 -4.72
CA HIS A 171 -12.69 3.49 -5.59
C HIS A 171 -13.58 2.99 -6.74
N GLY A 172 -13.76 1.68 -6.90
CA GLY A 172 -14.63 1.14 -7.96
C GLY A 172 -14.03 1.24 -9.36
N ILE A 173 -12.70 1.29 -9.49
CA ILE A 173 -12.00 1.39 -10.77
C ILE A 173 -11.28 0.07 -11.05
N SER A 174 -11.39 -0.47 -12.26
CA SER A 174 -10.74 -1.74 -12.62
C SER A 174 -9.22 -1.69 -12.38
N PRO A 175 -8.60 -2.74 -11.80
CA PRO A 175 -7.16 -2.74 -11.56
C PRO A 175 -6.38 -2.75 -12.88
N THR A 176 -5.22 -2.11 -12.89
CA THR A 176 -4.39 -1.97 -14.09
C THR A 176 -3.47 -3.18 -14.30
N ILE A 177 -3.08 -3.86 -13.20
CA ILE A 177 -2.13 -4.97 -13.23
C ILE A 177 -2.85 -6.29 -13.45
N THR A 178 -2.51 -6.97 -14.54
CA THR A 178 -2.94 -8.35 -14.81
C THR A 178 -1.91 -9.35 -14.29
N LYS A 179 -2.36 -10.44 -13.62
CA LYS A 179 -1.48 -11.48 -13.06
C LYS A 179 -0.55 -12.13 -14.09
N SER A 180 -0.99 -12.28 -15.35
CA SER A 180 -0.18 -12.82 -16.44
C SER A 180 0.97 -11.91 -16.93
N ARG A 181 1.05 -10.66 -16.44
CA ARG A 181 2.01 -9.65 -16.89
C ARG A 181 3.13 -9.36 -15.89
N TYR A 182 3.30 -10.22 -14.87
CA TYR A 182 4.43 -10.18 -13.96
C TYR A 182 4.73 -11.56 -13.40
N ASP A 183 5.98 -11.80 -13.01
CA ASP A 183 6.49 -13.08 -12.49
C ASP A 183 7.16 -12.93 -11.11
N VAL A 184 7.14 -11.74 -10.52
CA VAL A 184 7.73 -11.45 -9.20
C VAL A 184 7.10 -12.33 -8.11
N PRO A 185 7.92 -13.07 -7.33
CA PRO A 185 7.42 -13.93 -6.24
C PRO A 185 6.94 -13.10 -5.05
N ILE A 186 6.06 -13.69 -4.22
CA ILE A 186 5.69 -13.13 -2.91
C ILE A 186 6.98 -12.91 -2.09
N PRO A 187 7.15 -11.75 -1.42
CA PRO A 187 8.35 -11.48 -0.64
C PRO A 187 8.50 -12.48 0.50
N MET A 188 9.72 -12.92 0.74
CA MET A 188 10.08 -13.72 1.90
C MET A 188 10.59 -12.84 3.04
N LEU A 189 10.76 -13.41 4.24
CA LEU A 189 11.25 -12.67 5.39
C LEU A 189 12.62 -12.02 5.12
N GLU A 190 13.49 -12.74 4.39
CA GLU A 190 14.82 -12.27 4.00
C GLU A 190 14.83 -11.14 2.96
N ASP A 191 13.68 -10.86 2.33
CA ASP A 191 13.54 -9.71 1.43
C ASP A 191 13.21 -8.41 2.18
N ILE A 192 12.82 -8.53 3.44
CA ILE A 192 12.32 -7.43 4.28
C ILE A 192 13.26 -7.15 5.44
N ILE A 193 13.73 -8.20 6.12
CA ILE A 193 14.60 -8.11 7.29
C ILE A 193 16.05 -8.27 6.86
N THR A 194 16.90 -7.36 7.33
CA THR A 194 18.35 -7.39 7.21
C THR A 194 18.96 -7.79 8.56
N ASP A 195 20.20 -8.27 8.54
CA ASP A 195 20.92 -8.63 9.78
C ASP A 195 21.00 -7.46 10.77
N SER A 196 20.99 -6.22 10.27
CA SER A 196 21.06 -5.00 11.07
C SER A 196 19.74 -4.59 11.73
N ASN A 197 18.58 -5.12 11.31
CA ASN A 197 17.26 -4.73 11.83
C ASN A 197 16.44 -5.91 12.38
N GLN A 198 17.09 -7.04 12.64
CA GLN A 198 16.45 -8.25 13.12
C GLN A 198 15.97 -8.08 14.58
N SER A 199 14.65 -7.98 14.77
CA SER A 199 13.99 -8.06 16.08
C SER A 199 12.68 -8.83 15.96
N ASP A 200 12.20 -9.41 17.06
CA ASP A 200 10.89 -10.10 17.08
C ASP A 200 9.76 -9.20 16.59
N THR A 201 9.75 -7.93 17.00
CA THR A 201 8.75 -6.94 16.58
C THR A 201 8.79 -6.67 15.07
N ARG A 202 9.99 -6.56 14.49
CA ARG A 202 10.19 -6.35 13.04
C ARG A 202 9.82 -7.59 12.25
N ILE A 203 10.18 -8.78 12.72
CA ILE A 203 9.83 -10.06 12.09
C ILE A 203 8.30 -10.23 12.06
N LYS A 204 7.62 -9.97 13.17
CA LYS A 204 6.14 -10.02 13.24
C LYS A 204 5.50 -9.03 12.27
N ALA A 205 6.03 -7.81 12.17
CA ALA A 205 5.52 -6.80 11.24
C ALA A 205 5.79 -7.16 9.76
N ALA A 206 6.97 -7.72 9.45
CA ALA A 206 7.29 -8.24 8.12
C ALA A 206 6.32 -9.35 7.71
N ASN A 207 5.97 -10.26 8.62
CA ASN A 207 4.95 -11.27 8.39
C ASN A 207 3.59 -10.64 8.06
N SER A 208 3.19 -9.54 8.72
CA SER A 208 1.98 -8.79 8.36
C SER A 208 1.99 -8.34 6.89
N PHE A 209 3.12 -7.82 6.41
CA PHE A 209 3.27 -7.38 5.02
C PHE A 209 3.23 -8.55 4.02
N ILE A 210 3.88 -9.67 4.34
CA ILE A 210 3.85 -10.89 3.50
C ILE A 210 2.41 -11.42 3.40
N HIS A 211 1.68 -11.47 4.52
CA HIS A 211 0.27 -11.86 4.52
C HIS A 211 -0.61 -10.86 3.78
N LEU A 212 -0.31 -9.56 3.85
CA LEU A 212 -0.99 -8.56 3.01
C LEU A 212 -0.76 -8.83 1.52
N CYS A 213 0.47 -9.17 1.10
CA CYS A 213 0.78 -9.50 -0.30
C CYS A 213 -0.06 -10.69 -0.78
N THR A 214 -0.12 -11.78 0.00
CA THR A 214 -0.90 -12.98 -0.34
C THR A 214 -2.42 -12.73 -0.33
N LEU A 215 -2.94 -11.97 0.64
CA LEU A 215 -4.35 -11.56 0.64
C LEU A 215 -4.68 -10.70 -0.59
N THR A 216 -3.72 -9.88 -1.02
CA THR A 216 -3.88 -9.05 -2.21
C THR A 216 -3.92 -9.91 -3.48
N GLU A 217 -3.33 -11.11 -3.51
CA GLU A 217 -3.55 -12.10 -4.59
C GLU A 217 -4.97 -12.60 -4.63
N ILE A 218 -5.52 -12.98 -3.48
CA ILE A 218 -6.93 -13.40 -3.37
C ILE A 218 -7.84 -12.27 -3.85
N LEU A 219 -7.61 -11.03 -3.39
CA LEU A 219 -8.35 -9.86 -3.88
C LEU A 219 -8.24 -9.72 -5.41
N GLY A 220 -7.05 -9.94 -5.98
CA GLY A 220 -6.84 -9.92 -7.42
C GLY A 220 -7.67 -10.94 -8.21
N GLU A 221 -8.00 -12.09 -7.62
CA GLU A 221 -8.93 -13.09 -8.20
C GLU A 221 -10.40 -12.73 -7.94
N VAL A 222 -10.71 -11.97 -6.88
CA VAL A 222 -12.08 -11.50 -6.57
C VAL A 222 -12.50 -10.34 -7.49
N LEU A 223 -11.59 -9.41 -7.81
CA LEU A 223 -11.93 -8.18 -8.56
C LEU A 223 -12.56 -8.44 -9.95
N PRO A 224 -12.12 -9.43 -10.76
CA PRO A 224 -12.78 -9.76 -12.03
C PRO A 224 -14.27 -10.08 -11.86
N LEU A 225 -14.68 -10.73 -10.77
CA LEU A 225 -16.10 -11.01 -10.48
C LEU A 225 -16.95 -9.75 -10.28
N VAL A 226 -16.32 -8.60 -10.03
CA VAL A 226 -16.97 -7.29 -9.88
C VAL A 226 -17.03 -6.54 -11.21
N TYR A 227 -15.94 -6.57 -11.98
CA TYR A 227 -15.75 -5.71 -13.16
C TYR A 227 -16.06 -6.39 -14.50
N ASP A 228 -16.02 -7.72 -14.57
CA ASP A 228 -16.25 -8.44 -15.81
C ASP A 228 -17.67 -8.17 -16.32
N LEU A 229 -17.75 -7.74 -17.59
CA LEU A 229 -19.01 -7.46 -18.26
C LEU A 229 -19.76 -8.75 -18.64
N THR A 230 -19.02 -9.86 -18.74
CA THR A 230 -19.55 -11.19 -19.02
C THR A 230 -19.90 -11.88 -17.72
N PHE A 231 -21.19 -11.99 -17.41
CA PHE A 231 -21.67 -12.61 -16.19
C PHE A 231 -22.29 -13.97 -16.47
N ASN A 232 -21.68 -15.03 -15.94
CA ASN A 232 -22.25 -16.37 -15.92
C ASN A 232 -22.47 -16.78 -14.45
N PRO A 233 -23.74 -16.94 -13.99
CA PRO A 233 -24.04 -17.26 -12.61
C PRO A 233 -23.38 -18.55 -12.11
N GLU A 234 -23.38 -19.62 -12.91
CA GLU A 234 -22.86 -20.94 -12.49
C GLU A 234 -21.35 -20.91 -12.27
N GLU A 235 -20.62 -20.31 -13.22
CA GLU A 235 -19.18 -20.15 -13.13
C GLU A 235 -18.79 -19.18 -12.01
N THR A 236 -19.54 -18.08 -11.86
CA THR A 236 -19.33 -17.12 -10.77
C THR A 236 -19.50 -17.80 -9.40
N TRP A 237 -20.53 -18.63 -9.21
CA TRP A 237 -20.72 -19.39 -7.99
C TRP A 237 -19.59 -20.37 -7.68
N LYS A 238 -19.05 -21.02 -8.71
CA LYS A 238 -17.89 -21.90 -8.57
C LYS A 238 -16.65 -21.12 -8.11
N GLN A 239 -16.42 -19.95 -8.69
CA GLN A 239 -15.31 -19.06 -8.30
C GLN A 239 -15.50 -18.51 -6.89
N ILE A 240 -16.71 -18.06 -6.52
CA ILE A 240 -17.03 -17.61 -5.15
C ILE A 240 -16.67 -18.70 -4.14
N ARG A 241 -17.17 -19.93 -4.31
CA ARG A 241 -16.89 -21.03 -3.36
C ARG A 241 -15.39 -21.30 -3.21
N ARG A 242 -14.66 -21.34 -4.34
CA ARG A 242 -13.21 -21.51 -4.32
C ARG A 242 -12.51 -20.36 -3.57
N LEU A 243 -12.92 -19.12 -3.81
CA LEU A 243 -12.32 -17.94 -3.18
C LEU A 243 -12.66 -17.83 -1.70
N GLU A 244 -13.84 -18.25 -1.28
CA GLU A 244 -14.20 -18.39 0.13
C GLU A 244 -13.30 -19.41 0.83
N THR A 245 -13.10 -20.60 0.25
CA THR A 245 -12.16 -21.60 0.78
C THR A 245 -10.73 -21.07 0.84
N ASN A 246 -10.25 -20.42 -0.23
CA ASN A 246 -8.91 -19.84 -0.23
C ASN A 246 -8.72 -18.78 0.87
N LEU A 247 -9.77 -18.02 1.17
CA LEU A 247 -9.77 -16.95 2.15
C LEU A 247 -9.84 -17.50 3.59
N ASP A 248 -10.61 -18.56 3.81
CA ASP A 248 -10.64 -19.30 5.08
C ASP A 248 -9.27 -19.98 5.34
N ASP A 249 -8.70 -20.67 4.33
CA ASP A 249 -7.35 -21.25 4.40
C ASP A 249 -6.27 -20.17 4.66
N TRP A 250 -6.46 -18.96 4.13
CA TRP A 250 -5.58 -17.84 4.39
C TRP A 250 -5.65 -17.37 5.84
N GLU A 251 -6.85 -17.28 6.43
CA GLU A 251 -7.04 -16.94 7.86
C GLU A 251 -6.41 -18.00 8.77
N ASP A 252 -6.58 -19.28 8.44
CA ASP A 252 -6.03 -20.39 9.23
C ASP A 252 -4.50 -20.40 9.24
N ARG A 253 -3.87 -19.99 8.14
CA ARG A 253 -2.40 -19.86 8.04
C ARG A 253 -1.83 -18.67 8.79
N LEU A 254 -2.66 -17.73 9.28
CA LEU A 254 -2.15 -16.60 10.05
C LEU A 254 -1.55 -17.07 11.39
N PRO A 255 -0.33 -16.62 11.73
CA PRO A 255 0.21 -16.77 13.07
C PRO A 255 -0.72 -16.18 14.13
N SER A 256 -0.74 -16.77 15.33
CA SER A 256 -1.60 -16.34 16.43
C SER A 256 -1.53 -14.84 16.72
N TYR A 257 -0.34 -14.25 16.62
CA TYR A 257 -0.13 -12.82 16.88
C TYR A 257 -0.72 -11.87 15.82
N LEU A 258 -1.09 -12.38 14.63
CA LEU A 258 -1.79 -11.61 13.58
C LEU A 258 -3.30 -11.86 13.55
N ARG A 259 -3.79 -12.88 14.27
CA ARG A 259 -5.22 -13.21 14.31
C ARG A 259 -6.02 -12.15 15.07
N ARG A 260 -7.30 -12.04 14.72
CA ARG A 260 -8.25 -11.06 15.30
C ARG A 260 -8.35 -11.19 16.82
N ASP A 261 -8.33 -12.41 17.33
CA ASP A 261 -8.54 -12.71 18.74
C ASP A 261 -7.27 -12.47 19.59
N ASN A 262 -6.19 -11.98 18.98
CA ASN A 262 -4.98 -11.65 19.70
C ASN A 262 -5.16 -10.41 20.59
N ASN A 263 -4.93 -10.61 21.88
CA ASN A 263 -4.96 -9.56 22.90
C ASN A 263 -3.55 -9.08 23.31
N GLU A 264 -2.49 -9.48 22.59
CA GLU A 264 -1.14 -8.94 22.83
C GLU A 264 -1.11 -7.42 22.71
N ASN A 265 -0.38 -6.79 23.64
CA ASN A 265 -0.19 -5.36 23.69
C ASN A 265 1.31 -5.07 23.93
N PRO A 266 2.00 -4.29 23.06
CA PRO A 266 1.46 -3.61 21.89
C PRO A 266 1.13 -4.57 20.75
N ARG A 267 0.10 -4.23 19.96
CA ARG A 267 -0.22 -4.97 18.73
C ARG A 267 0.92 -4.87 17.72
N VAL A 268 1.09 -5.94 16.94
CA VAL A 268 2.06 -5.98 15.84
C VAL A 268 1.72 -4.89 14.80
N SER A 269 2.73 -4.16 14.34
CA SER A 269 2.53 -3.12 13.31
C SER A 269 1.92 -3.75 12.04
N GLY A 270 0.89 -3.09 11.50
CA GLY A 270 0.13 -3.56 10.33
C GLY A 270 -0.94 -4.62 10.61
N SER A 271 -0.98 -5.26 11.79
CA SER A 271 -1.95 -6.34 12.08
C SER A 271 -3.41 -5.88 12.01
N SER A 272 -3.74 -4.72 12.61
CA SER A 272 -5.10 -4.17 12.55
C SER A 272 -5.53 -3.85 11.11
N SER A 273 -4.63 -3.29 10.30
CA SER A 273 -4.89 -3.00 8.88
C SER A 273 -5.09 -4.28 8.08
N LEU A 274 -4.27 -5.30 8.33
CA LEU A 274 -4.39 -6.62 7.70
C LEU A 274 -5.73 -7.29 8.01
N GLN A 275 -6.18 -7.24 9.27
CA GLN A 275 -7.47 -7.77 9.69
C GLN A 275 -8.63 -7.01 9.04
N LEU A 276 -8.55 -5.68 8.96
CA LEU A 276 -9.54 -4.88 8.26
C LEU A 276 -9.59 -5.23 6.78
N SER A 277 -8.43 -5.36 6.13
CA SER A 277 -8.29 -5.83 4.76
C SER A 277 -8.95 -7.19 4.56
N TYR A 278 -8.68 -8.16 5.43
CA TYR A 278 -9.29 -9.48 5.38
C TYR A 278 -10.82 -9.42 5.42
N LEU A 279 -11.37 -8.71 6.40
CA LEU A 279 -12.81 -8.52 6.55
C LEU A 279 -13.44 -7.80 5.34
N ALA A 280 -12.72 -6.85 4.74
CA ALA A 280 -13.16 -6.15 3.54
C ALA A 280 -13.28 -7.09 2.33
N VAL A 281 -12.32 -8.01 2.13
CA VAL A 281 -12.39 -9.03 1.06
C VAL A 281 -13.54 -10.01 1.32
N ARG A 282 -13.73 -10.46 2.55
CA ARG A 282 -14.90 -11.31 2.91
C ARG A 282 -16.21 -10.61 2.60
N LEU A 283 -16.34 -9.35 3.00
CA LEU A 283 -17.55 -8.56 2.76
C LEU A 283 -17.82 -8.43 1.25
N LEU A 284 -16.78 -8.21 0.45
CA LEU A 284 -16.91 -8.15 -1.01
C LEU A 284 -17.44 -9.47 -1.58
N LEU A 285 -16.87 -10.61 -1.18
CA LEU A 285 -17.34 -11.92 -1.61
C LEU A 285 -18.81 -12.17 -1.25
N LYS A 286 -19.23 -11.78 -0.04
CA LYS A 286 -20.65 -11.88 0.36
C LYS A 286 -21.54 -10.95 -0.45
N ARG A 287 -21.07 -9.74 -0.79
CA ARG A 287 -21.79 -8.82 -1.69
C ARG A 287 -21.96 -9.40 -3.09
N ILE A 288 -20.91 -9.99 -3.66
CA ILE A 288 -20.96 -10.65 -4.98
C ILE A 288 -21.91 -11.85 -4.93
N SER A 289 -21.87 -12.65 -3.87
CA SER A 289 -22.77 -13.79 -3.66
C SER A 289 -24.23 -13.36 -3.63
N LEU A 290 -24.55 -12.31 -2.85
CA LEU A 290 -25.91 -11.76 -2.77
C LEU A 290 -26.39 -11.26 -4.14
N HIS A 291 -25.55 -10.51 -4.86
CA HIS A 291 -25.86 -10.05 -6.22
C HIS A 291 -26.11 -11.23 -7.17
N THR A 292 -25.28 -12.26 -7.11
CA THR A 292 -25.40 -13.46 -7.97
C THR A 292 -26.72 -14.21 -7.70
N SER A 293 -27.12 -14.35 -6.43
CA SER A 293 -28.42 -14.91 -6.06
C SER A 293 -29.58 -14.10 -6.63
N THR A 294 -29.52 -12.77 -6.54
CA THR A 294 -30.61 -11.91 -7.04
C THR A 294 -30.80 -11.99 -8.54
N VAL A 295 -29.71 -12.07 -9.31
CA VAL A 295 -29.76 -12.21 -10.78
C VAL A 295 -30.23 -13.61 -11.18
N SER A 296 -29.82 -14.65 -10.47
CA SER A 296 -30.25 -16.03 -10.73
C SER A 296 -31.75 -16.25 -10.47
N ASN A 297 -32.36 -15.47 -9.59
CA ASN A 297 -33.78 -15.59 -9.23
C ASN A 297 -34.71 -14.73 -10.10
N GLN A 298 -34.19 -13.91 -11.02
CA GLN A 298 -35.03 -13.16 -11.96
C GLN A 298 -35.54 -14.11 -13.05
N PRO A 299 -36.87 -14.19 -13.29
CA PRO A 299 -37.40 -14.98 -14.38
C PRO A 299 -36.89 -14.44 -15.72
N ALA A 300 -36.56 -15.35 -16.65
CA ALA A 300 -36.08 -15.04 -17.99
C ALA A 300 -37.19 -14.37 -18.82
N THR A 301 -37.47 -13.09 -18.56
CA THR A 301 -38.36 -12.26 -19.36
C THR A 301 -37.58 -11.03 -19.83
N THR A 302 -36.94 -11.12 -20.99
CA THR A 302 -37.11 -10.24 -22.16
C THR A 302 -35.93 -10.32 -23.16
N SER A 303 -36.30 -10.16 -24.43
CA SER A 303 -35.62 -10.33 -25.72
C SER A 303 -34.15 -9.85 -25.90
N PRO A 304 -33.44 -10.28 -26.97
CA PRO A 304 -31.98 -10.13 -27.15
C PRO A 304 -31.45 -8.72 -27.47
N ASN A 305 -32.24 -7.65 -27.34
CA ASN A 305 -31.91 -6.33 -27.90
C ASN A 305 -31.97 -5.16 -26.90
N CYS A 306 -31.59 -5.38 -25.65
CA CYS A 306 -31.36 -4.27 -24.72
C CYS A 306 -29.89 -4.21 -24.33
N VAL A 307 -29.16 -3.28 -24.96
CA VAL A 307 -27.89 -2.77 -24.46
C VAL A 307 -28.13 -2.34 -23.02
N ASN A 308 -27.55 -3.08 -22.08
CA ASN A 308 -27.62 -2.73 -20.65
C ASN A 308 -27.12 -1.29 -20.48
N PRO A 309 -27.88 -0.40 -19.81
CA PRO A 309 -27.36 0.92 -19.50
C PRO A 309 -26.12 0.78 -18.61
N PRO A 310 -25.14 1.70 -18.72
CA PRO A 310 -23.92 1.62 -17.93
C PRO A 310 -24.28 1.63 -16.45
N LYS A 311 -23.80 0.61 -15.73
CA LYS A 311 -23.87 0.55 -14.26
C LYS A 311 -23.22 1.82 -13.72
N LYS A 312 -24.01 2.75 -13.19
CA LYS A 312 -23.49 3.84 -12.36
C LYS A 312 -23.01 3.22 -11.05
N LEU A 313 -21.70 3.27 -10.82
CA LEU A 313 -21.08 3.14 -9.50
C LEU A 313 -21.35 4.39 -8.68
#